data_AF-A0A4R4WGA4-F1
#
_entry.id   AF-A0A4R4WGA4-F1
#
_cell.length_a   1.000
_cell.length_b   1.000
_cell.length_c   1.000
_cell.angle_alpha   90.00
_cell.angle_beta   90.00
_cell.angle_gamma   90.00
#
_symmetry.space_group_name_H-M   'P 1'
#
loop_
_entity.id
_entity.type
_entity.pdbx_description
1 polymer ?
#
loop_
_entity_poly.entity_id
_entity_poly.type
_entity_poly.pdbx_seq_one_letter_code
_entity_poly.pdbx_strand_id
1 'polypeptide(L)' 'MRITEREAGLDDLPVTFVAMDGTGRVLGGVGLSMYDLEERRDRSPWVVGMIVRPEQHGAGVGQLLVRHLC' A
#
# COMPACT_ATOMS: atom_id res chain seq x y z
N MET A 1 -12.58 14.79 14.68
CA MET A 1 -11.65 13.71 14.25
C MET A 1 -12.48 12.71 13.47
N ARG A 2 -12.20 12.51 12.17
CA ARG A 2 -12.96 11.60 11.31
C ARG A 2 -12.02 10.53 10.79
N ILE A 3 -12.30 9.28 11.16
CA ILE A 3 -11.63 8.11 10.61
C ILE A 3 -12.40 7.76 9.33
N THR A 4 -11.73 7.64 8.19
CA THR A 4 -12.37 7.18 6.96
C THR A 4 -12.35 5.66 6.95
N GLU A 5 -13.50 5.03 7.23
CA GLU A 5 -13.73 3.59 7.05
C GLU A 5 -13.96 3.20 5.58
N ARG A 6 -13.97 4.18 4.66
CA ARG A 6 -14.27 3.92 3.25
C ARG A 6 -13.05 3.24 2.63
N GLU A 7 -13.25 1.98 2.23
CA GLU A 7 -12.41 1.19 1.33
C GLU A 7 -11.46 2.09 0.55
N ALA A 8 -10.16 1.98 0.85
CA ALA A 8 -9.16 2.43 -0.11
C ALA A 8 -9.55 1.76 -1.43
N GLY A 9 -9.90 2.55 -2.44
CA GLY A 9 -10.70 2.17 -3.59
C GLY A 9 -10.27 0.83 -4.18
N LEU A 10 -11.24 0.00 -4.56
CA LEU A 10 -10.97 -1.34 -5.08
C LEU A 10 -10.10 -1.30 -6.34
N ASP A 11 -10.34 -0.31 -7.20
CA ASP A 11 -9.66 -0.15 -8.50
C ASP A 11 -9.15 1.28 -8.76
N ASP A 12 -9.54 2.27 -7.95
CA ASP A 12 -9.19 3.68 -8.13
C ASP A 12 -8.41 4.25 -6.95
N LEU A 13 -7.52 5.21 -7.23
CA LEU A 13 -6.77 5.91 -6.19
C LEU A 13 -7.71 6.77 -5.31
N PRO A 14 -7.49 6.83 -3.98
CA PRO A 14 -6.45 6.13 -3.23
C PRO A 14 -6.79 4.65 -2.99
N VAL A 15 -5.84 3.72 -3.23
CA VAL A 15 -6.00 2.26 -3.07
C VAL A 15 -4.99 1.70 -2.08
N THR A 16 -5.33 0.60 -1.40
CA THR A 16 -4.40 -0.16 -0.57
C THR A 16 -4.36 -1.61 -1.02
N PHE A 17 -3.17 -2.09 -1.36
CA PHE A 17 -2.94 -3.49 -1.66
C PHE A 17 -2.43 -4.22 -0.42
N VAL A 18 -2.94 -5.43 -0.21
CA VAL A 18 -2.61 -6.27 0.95
C VAL A 18 -1.98 -7.57 0.46
N ALA A 19 -0.80 -7.91 0.99
CA ALA A 19 -0.17 -9.20 0.76
C ALA A 19 -0.72 -10.21 1.77
N MET A 20 -1.21 -11.34 1.28
CA MET A 20 -1.70 -12.47 2.08
C MET A 20 -0.93 -13.75 1.73
N ASP A 21 -0.76 -14.64 2.70
CA ASP A 21 -0.28 -15.99 2.42
C ASP A 21 -1.42 -16.90 1.89
N GLY A 22 -1.09 -18.15 1.56
CA GLY A 22 -2.06 -19.13 1.05
C GLY A 22 -3.15 -19.53 2.05
N THR A 23 -3.05 -19.10 3.31
CA THR A 23 -4.09 -19.31 4.34
C THR A 23 -4.98 -18.09 4.53
N GLY A 24 -4.70 -16.98 3.81
CA GLY A 24 -5.39 -15.71 3.96
C GLY A 24 -4.83 -14.83 5.09
N ARG A 25 -3.70 -15.18 5.70
CA ARG A 25 -3.08 -14.33 6.73
C ARG A 25 -2.42 -13.12 6.09
N VAL A 26 -2.77 -11.92 6.57
CA VAL A 26 -2.15 -10.66 6.15
C VAL A 26 -0.68 -10.61 6.58
N LEU A 27 0.23 -10.39 5.63
CA LEU A 27 1.68 -10.27 5.81
C LEU A 27 2.15 -8.80 5.79
N GLY A 28 1.42 -7.93 5.10
CA GLY A 28 1.73 -6.51 4.96
C GLY A 28 0.77 -5.81 4.00
N GLY A 29 0.94 -4.51 3.85
CA GLY A 29 0.18 -3.72 2.89
C GLY A 29 0.91 -2.47 2.44
N VAL A 30 0.48 -1.94 1.29
CA VAL A 30 1.00 -0.70 0.69
C VAL A 30 -0.16 0.17 0.23
N GLY A 31 -0.16 1.44 0.62
CA GLY A 31 -1.12 2.44 0.19
C GLY A 31 -0.56 3.27 -0.97
N LEU A 32 -1.38 3.51 -1.98
CA LEU A 32 -1.12 4.42 -3.09
C LEU A 32 -2.13 5.56 -3.09
N SER A 33 -1.65 6.77 -3.36
CA SER A 33 -2.47 7.96 -3.59
C SER A 33 -1.94 8.74 -4.77
N MET A 34 -2.73 9.67 -5.32
CA MET A 34 -2.25 10.54 -6.40
C MET A 34 -1.03 11.34 -5.95
N TYR A 35 -1.10 12.04 -4.83
CA TYR A 35 0.04 12.75 -4.24
C TYR A 35 -0.25 13.00 -2.76
N ASP A 36 0.81 13.20 -1.98
CA ASP A 36 0.71 13.63 -0.58
C ASP A 36 1.25 15.06 -0.38
N LEU A 37 2.11 15.51 -1.29
CA LEU A 37 2.69 16.86 -1.33
C LEU A 37 2.32 17.55 -2.63
N GLU A 38 1.68 18.71 -2.51
CA GLU A 38 1.18 19.50 -3.64
C GLU A 38 2.32 19.95 -4.58
N GLU A 39 3.49 20.25 -4.02
CA GLU A 39 4.66 20.76 -4.73
C GLU A 39 5.39 19.69 -5.55
N ARG A 40 5.01 18.41 -5.40
CA ARG A 40 5.66 17.27 -6.07
C ARG A 40 4.68 16.36 -6.81
N ARG A 41 3.61 16.94 -7.36
CA ARG A 41 2.62 16.25 -8.19
C ARG A 41 3.20 15.60 -9.45
N ASP A 42 4.38 16.03 -9.90
CA ASP A 42 5.09 15.45 -11.04
C ASP A 42 5.54 14.00 -10.83
N ARG A 43 5.50 13.50 -9.58
CA ARG A 43 5.93 12.14 -9.20
C ARG A 43 4.78 11.20 -8.85
N SER A 44 3.57 11.53 -9.31
CA SER A 44 2.36 10.74 -9.10
C SER A 44 2.34 9.44 -9.94
N PRO A 45 1.76 8.35 -9.42
CA PRO A 45 1.20 8.15 -8.07
C PRO A 45 2.26 7.84 -7.00
N TRP A 46 1.92 8.08 -5.72
CA TRP A 46 2.82 7.98 -4.56
C TRP A 46 2.47 6.79 -3.68
N VAL A 47 3.50 6.05 -3.24
CA VAL A 47 3.38 5.21 -2.05
C VAL A 47 3.26 6.11 -0.82
N VAL A 48 2.09 6.11 -0.19
CA VAL A 48 1.79 6.94 0.99
C VAL A 48 2.03 6.20 2.31
N GLY A 49 2.23 4.88 2.25
CA GLY A 49 2.59 4.09 3.41
C GLY A 49 2.81 2.64 3.03
N MET A 50 3.75 1.98 3.71
CA MET A 50 3.95 0.54 3.60
C MET A 50 4.27 -0.01 4.99
N ILE A 51 3.64 -1.13 5.32
CA ILE A 51 3.92 -1.87 6.54
C ILE A 51 4.02 -3.35 6.23
N VAL A 52 5.05 -3.99 6.78
CA VAL A 52 5.27 -5.43 6.70
C VAL A 52 5.41 -5.94 8.12
N ARG A 53 4.77 -7.09 8.43
CA ARG A 53 4.91 -7.73 9.73
C ARG A 53 6.40 -7.91 10.07
N PRO A 54 6.85 -7.58 11.29
CA PRO A 54 8.26 -7.69 11.68
C PRO A 54 8.86 -9.07 11.37
N GLU A 55 8.08 -10.13 11.58
CA GLU A 55 8.52 -11.51 11.34
C GLU A 55 8.73 -11.85 9.85
N GLN A 56 8.32 -10.96 8.94
CA GLN A 56 8.45 -11.11 7.48
C GLN A 56 9.46 -10.12 6.87
N HIS A 57 10.20 -9.39 7.71
CA HIS A 57 11.28 -8.54 7.23
C HIS A 57 12.38 -9.39 6.59
N GLY A 58 12.97 -8.91 5.49
CA GLY A 58 13.95 -9.68 4.70
C GLY A 58 13.36 -10.84 3.88
N ALA A 59 12.08 -11.17 4.02
CA ALA A 59 11.43 -12.26 3.29
C ALA A 59 10.84 -11.85 1.92
N GLY A 60 11.08 -10.61 1.47
CA GLY A 60 10.64 -10.14 0.16
C GLY A 60 9.20 -9.62 0.06
N VAL A 61 8.42 -9.58 1.16
CA VAL A 61 7.02 -9.10 1.14
C VAL A 61 6.90 -7.65 0.65
N GLY A 62 7.78 -6.75 1.08
CA GLY A 62 7.79 -5.37 0.59
C GLY A 62 8.12 -5.27 -0.91
N GLN A 63 9.03 -6.11 -1.40
CA GLN A 63 9.35 -6.18 -2.83
C GLN A 63 8.17 -6.69 -3.64
N LEU A 64 7.44 -7.69 -3.14
CA LEU A 64 6.22 -8.19 -3.75
C LEU A 64 5.16 -7.09 -3.87
N LEU A 65 4.92 -6.36 -2.77
CA LEU A 65 3.96 -5.26 -2.73
C LEU A 65 4.31 -4.16 -3.75
N VAL A 66 5.58 -3.74 -3.84
CA VAL A 66 6.01 -2.70 -4.81
C VAL A 66 5.94 -3.20 -6.25
N ARG A 67 6.31 -4.46 -6.52
CA ARG A 67 6.23 -5.04 -7.88
C ARG A 67 4.81 -5.15 -8.40
N HIS A 68 3.81 -5.25 -7.54
CA HIS A 68 2.41 -5.25 -7.95
C HIS A 68 1.95 -3.87 -8.49
N LEU A 69 2.69 -2.80 -8.20
CA LEU A 69 2.35 -1.43 -8.58
C LEU A 69 2.94 -1.00 -9.93
N CYS A 70 3.82 -1.82 -10.52
CA CYS A 70 4.51 -1.58 -11.79
C CYS A 70 3.98 -2.51 -12.88
#